data_AF-A0A9X5IA64-F1
#
_entry.id   AF-A0A9X5IA64-F1
#
_cell.length_a   1.000
_cell.length_b   1.000
_cell.length_c   1.000
_cell.angle_alpha   90.00
_cell.angle_beta   90.00
_cell.angle_gamma   90.00
#
_symmetry.space_group_name_H-M   'P 1'
#
loop_
_entity.id
_entity.type
_entity.pdbx_description
1 polymer ?
#
loop_
_entity_poly.entity_id
_entity_poly.type
_entity_poly.pdbx_seq_one_letter_code
_entity_poly.pdbx_strand_id
1 'polypeptide(L)'
;MRRLSDLILVVVGVLYPFIVYFGTDHVSTPVFGLILGALWLVRAPALLRQPGGRWMLAVTLVYCVVLAFGGEEHLLRWYPSLICGLLLAAFGLSLKFGPPIIERIARVSEPDLPPVAVRYTRRVTWVWVAFFALNGTVSGLLAEWGPLSWWTFYNGILAYSVMGALFVGEWILRQRLRRRINKAPMDAAAARLASHPWVSGAAGGYAGKLGPGMVVALSPVGRTALLRHGRAGLVNELGQHAAGDDALSTPLVWRFVHALPEPADVDALLRAPLPATATVLDERRDGDTHVFELELPLDLACFAEHFPDAPVLPGVVQVAWVVDFAASRLGTPKTCRAIDGMKFQRLLRPGDRVRLTLRHDVERGRLHFAYQSGDAPVSSAHLRLEGSHG
;
A
#
# COMPACT_ATOMS: atom_id res chain seq x y z
N MET A 1 9.33 -21.10 21.21
CA MET A 1 9.06 -22.55 21.06
C MET A 1 7.88 -22.86 20.13
N ARG A 2 6.65 -22.36 20.39
CA ARG A 2 5.46 -22.59 19.52
C ARG A 2 5.65 -22.29 18.01
N ARG A 3 6.28 -21.17 17.66
CA ARG A 3 6.53 -20.82 16.24
C ARG A 3 7.52 -21.75 15.54
N LEU A 4 8.47 -22.32 16.29
CA LEU A 4 9.46 -23.25 15.75
C LEU A 4 8.82 -24.61 15.47
N SER A 5 7.99 -25.11 16.40
CA SER A 5 7.24 -26.36 16.20
C SER A 5 6.27 -26.26 15.01
N ASP A 6 5.57 -25.14 14.85
CA ASP A 6 4.65 -24.94 13.73
C ASP A 6 5.39 -24.93 12.38
N LEU A 7 6.57 -24.29 12.32
CA LEU A 7 7.41 -24.28 11.12
C LEU A 7 7.91 -25.68 10.77
N ILE A 8 8.42 -26.42 11.76
CA ILE A 8 8.90 -27.80 11.56
C ILE A 8 7.77 -28.69 11.02
N LEU A 9 6.57 -28.58 11.59
CA LEU A 9 5.41 -29.36 11.13
C LEU A 9 5.02 -29.04 9.69
N VAL A 10 5.13 -27.76 9.27
CA VAL A 10 4.89 -27.36 7.88
C VAL A 10 5.96 -27.95 6.97
N VAL A 11 7.24 -27.82 7.33
CA VAL A 11 8.36 -28.34 6.53
C VAL A 11 8.24 -29.85 6.36
N VAL A 12 8.00 -30.60 7.44
CA VAL A 12 7.81 -32.05 7.39
C VAL A 12 6.60 -32.43 6.52
N GLY A 13 5.50 -31.68 6.61
CA GLY A 13 4.32 -31.91 5.78
C GLY A 13 4.56 -31.66 4.28
N VAL A 14 5.30 -30.61 3.93
CA VAL A 14 5.66 -30.29 2.54
C VAL A 14 6.67 -31.30 1.98
N LEU A 15 7.61 -31.75 2.80
CA LEU A 15 8.61 -32.73 2.40
C LEU A 15 8.11 -34.17 2.41
N TYR A 16 6.87 -34.42 2.83
CA TYR A 16 6.30 -35.76 2.97
C TYR A 16 6.50 -36.66 1.73
N PRO A 17 6.22 -36.21 0.48
CA PRO A 17 6.42 -37.06 -0.69
C PRO A 17 7.89 -37.48 -0.91
N PHE A 18 8.85 -36.61 -0.55
CA PHE A 18 10.27 -36.92 -0.59
C PHE A 18 10.70 -37.83 0.55
N ILE A 19 10.15 -37.61 1.75
CA ILE A 19 10.38 -38.48 2.91
C ILE A 19 9.91 -39.89 2.62
N VAL A 20 8.75 -40.07 1.97
CA VAL A 20 8.28 -41.39 1.54
C VAL A 20 9.20 -41.95 0.45
N TYR A 21 9.55 -41.16 -0.58
CA TYR A 21 10.40 -41.61 -1.68
C TYR A 21 11.76 -42.16 -1.24
N PHE A 22 12.45 -41.48 -0.30
CA PHE A 22 13.77 -41.88 0.18
C PHE A 22 13.71 -42.79 1.42
N GLY A 23 12.61 -42.75 2.15
CA GLY A 23 12.48 -43.38 3.47
C GLY A 23 11.86 -44.77 3.46
N THR A 24 11.12 -45.17 2.41
CA THR A 24 10.53 -46.52 2.32
C THR A 24 11.57 -47.63 2.37
N ASP A 25 12.79 -47.39 1.88
CA ASP A 25 13.87 -48.39 1.90
C ASP A 25 14.56 -48.50 3.27
N HIS A 26 14.35 -47.52 4.17
CA HIS A 26 15.08 -47.39 5.43
C HIS A 26 14.19 -47.51 6.67
N VAL A 27 12.88 -47.27 6.53
CA VAL A 27 11.93 -47.16 7.64
C VAL A 27 10.66 -47.93 7.30
N SER A 28 10.19 -48.76 8.22
CA SER A 28 8.98 -49.55 8.03
C SER A 28 7.70 -48.71 8.09
N THR A 29 6.67 -49.10 7.32
CA THR A 29 5.35 -48.43 7.27
C THR A 29 4.72 -48.18 8.65
N PRO A 30 4.78 -49.12 9.62
CA PRO A 30 4.24 -48.87 10.96
C PRO A 30 4.87 -47.66 11.66
N VAL A 31 6.19 -47.49 11.51
CA VAL A 31 6.93 -46.37 12.10
C VAL A 31 6.50 -45.05 11.46
N PHE A 32 6.28 -45.02 10.14
CA PHE A 32 5.69 -43.86 9.46
C PHE A 32 4.31 -43.50 10.03
N GLY A 33 3.43 -44.50 10.24
CA GLY A 33 2.10 -44.30 10.82
C GLY A 33 2.17 -43.69 12.24
N LEU A 34 3.07 -44.18 13.09
CA LEU A 34 3.27 -43.66 14.43
C LEU A 34 3.83 -42.23 14.44
N ILE A 35 4.84 -41.95 13.61
CA ILE A 35 5.41 -40.59 13.48
C ILE A 35 4.33 -39.62 12.99
N LEU A 36 3.59 -39.99 11.94
CA LEU A 36 2.53 -39.16 11.38
C LEU A 36 1.41 -38.91 12.40
N GLY A 37 1.01 -39.94 13.15
CA GLY A 37 0.04 -39.82 14.24
C GLY A 37 0.51 -38.86 15.33
N ALA A 38 1.77 -38.95 15.74
CA ALA A 38 2.37 -38.03 16.70
C ALA A 38 2.35 -36.58 16.19
N LEU A 39 2.69 -36.34 14.91
CA LEU A 39 2.63 -35.01 14.30
C LEU A 39 1.21 -34.43 14.30
N TRP A 40 0.19 -35.25 14.02
CA TRP A 40 -1.22 -34.84 14.10
C TRP A 40 -1.67 -34.55 15.54
N LEU A 41 -1.20 -35.31 16.52
CA LEU A 41 -1.46 -35.03 17.95
C LEU A 41 -0.81 -33.71 18.40
N VAL A 42 0.41 -33.41 17.95
CA VAL A 42 1.05 -32.11 18.22
C VAL A 42 0.26 -30.97 17.57
N ARG A 43 -0.34 -31.17 16.38
CA ARG A 43 -1.23 -30.19 15.73
C ARG A 43 -2.62 -30.08 16.34
N ALA A 44 -3.08 -31.09 17.08
CA ALA A 44 -4.45 -31.18 17.56
C ALA A 44 -4.95 -29.91 18.30
N PRO A 45 -4.19 -29.29 19.23
CA PRO A 45 -4.69 -28.12 19.96
C PRO A 45 -4.98 -26.91 19.06
N ALA A 46 -4.19 -26.71 17.99
CA ALA A 46 -4.42 -25.65 17.02
C ALA A 46 -5.62 -25.97 16.13
N LEU A 47 -5.73 -27.23 15.72
CA LEU A 47 -6.78 -27.67 14.80
C LEU A 47 -8.16 -27.74 15.46
N LEU A 48 -8.25 -28.15 16.72
CA LEU A 48 -9.50 -28.21 17.48
C LEU A 48 -10.17 -26.84 17.66
N ARG A 49 -9.43 -25.75 17.48
CA ARG A 49 -9.94 -24.37 17.48
C ARG A 49 -10.53 -23.95 16.14
N GLN A 50 -10.23 -24.68 15.07
CA GLN A 50 -10.71 -24.41 13.72
C GLN A 50 -12.04 -25.13 13.46
N PRO A 51 -12.97 -24.51 12.71
CA PRO A 51 -14.22 -25.15 12.32
C PRO A 51 -13.94 -26.37 11.44
N GLY A 52 -14.48 -27.52 11.82
CA GLY A 52 -14.23 -28.80 11.15
C GLY A 52 -12.94 -29.52 11.55
N GLY A 53 -12.12 -28.93 12.43
CA GLY A 53 -10.87 -29.55 12.84
C GLY A 53 -11.01 -30.87 13.59
N ARG A 54 -12.11 -31.04 14.35
CA ARG A 54 -12.39 -32.27 15.14
C ARG A 54 -12.53 -33.51 14.27
N TRP A 55 -13.38 -33.45 13.24
CA TRP A 55 -13.61 -34.60 12.36
C TRP A 55 -12.40 -34.86 11.47
N MET A 56 -11.71 -33.81 11.01
CA MET A 56 -10.48 -33.96 10.21
C MET A 56 -9.38 -34.65 11.02
N LEU A 57 -9.17 -34.22 12.27
CA LEU A 57 -8.25 -34.87 13.20
C LEU A 57 -8.62 -36.34 13.42
N ALA A 58 -9.89 -36.63 13.69
CA ALA A 58 -10.37 -38.00 13.91
C ALA A 58 -10.07 -38.91 12.71
N VAL A 59 -10.41 -38.47 11.49
CA VAL A 59 -10.14 -39.26 10.27
C VAL A 59 -8.64 -39.48 10.06
N THR A 60 -7.81 -38.44 10.27
CA THR A 60 -6.35 -38.58 10.11
C THR A 60 -5.73 -39.50 11.16
N LEU A 61 -6.20 -39.47 12.41
CA LEU A 61 -5.71 -40.37 13.45
C LEU A 61 -6.13 -41.82 13.19
N VAL A 62 -7.37 -42.05 12.77
CA VAL A 62 -7.83 -43.39 12.34
C VAL A 62 -6.96 -43.90 11.20
N TYR A 63 -6.67 -43.05 10.22
CA TYR A 63 -5.79 -43.40 9.11
C TYR A 63 -4.36 -43.71 9.56
N CYS A 64 -3.80 -42.96 10.52
CA CYS A 64 -2.49 -43.25 11.10
C CYS A 64 -2.47 -44.59 11.85
N VAL A 65 -3.56 -44.94 12.54
CA VAL A 65 -3.73 -46.26 13.19
C VAL A 65 -3.76 -47.36 12.13
N VAL A 66 -4.55 -47.21 11.06
CA VAL A 66 -4.58 -48.19 9.96
C VAL A 66 -3.21 -48.35 9.31
N LEU A 67 -2.44 -47.27 9.12
CA LEU A 67 -1.05 -47.33 8.66
C LEU A 67 -0.13 -48.07 9.65
N ALA A 68 -0.28 -47.78 10.95
CA ALA A 68 0.55 -48.36 12.00
C ALA A 68 0.37 -49.88 12.13
N PHE A 69 -0.86 -50.38 11.96
CA PHE A 69 -1.18 -51.80 12.13
C PHE A 69 -1.32 -52.58 10.82
N GLY A 70 -1.65 -51.91 9.72
CA GLY A 70 -1.84 -52.55 8.41
C GLY A 70 -0.54 -52.78 7.65
N GLY A 71 0.50 -51.98 7.88
CA GLY A 71 1.83 -52.18 7.30
C GLY A 71 1.95 -51.97 5.78
N GLU A 72 0.84 -51.75 5.07
CA GLU A 72 0.84 -51.60 3.62
C GLU A 72 1.45 -50.27 3.16
N GLU A 73 2.59 -50.35 2.47
CA GLU A 73 3.28 -49.19 1.88
C GLU A 73 2.38 -48.41 0.91
N HIS A 74 1.44 -49.10 0.27
CA HIS A 74 0.47 -48.51 -0.64
C HIS A 74 -0.35 -47.40 0.04
N LEU A 75 -0.66 -47.57 1.33
CA LEU A 75 -1.39 -46.57 2.08
C LEU A 75 -0.60 -45.27 2.20
N LEU A 76 0.74 -45.28 2.34
CA LEU A 76 1.53 -44.03 2.40
C LEU A 76 1.31 -43.16 1.16
N ARG A 77 1.13 -43.76 -0.02
CA ARG A 77 0.89 -43.02 -1.27
C ARG A 77 -0.49 -42.38 -1.33
N TRP A 78 -1.47 -42.94 -0.62
CA TRP A 78 -2.84 -42.40 -0.55
C TRP A 78 -2.96 -41.18 0.36
N TYR A 79 -1.95 -40.89 1.19
CA TYR A 79 -2.04 -39.81 2.17
C TYR A 79 -2.32 -38.42 1.55
N PRO A 80 -1.64 -37.97 0.48
CA PRO A 80 -1.96 -36.68 -0.13
C PRO A 80 -3.38 -36.61 -0.68
N SER A 81 -3.91 -37.71 -1.23
CA SER A 81 -5.30 -37.83 -1.71
C SER A 81 -6.30 -37.73 -0.56
N LEU A 82 -6.01 -38.39 0.57
CA LEU A 82 -6.80 -38.27 1.80
C LEU A 82 -6.86 -36.81 2.25
N ILE A 83 -5.71 -36.13 2.36
CA ILE A 83 -5.65 -34.72 2.77
C ILE A 83 -6.43 -33.83 1.79
N CYS A 84 -6.31 -34.07 0.48
CA CYS A 84 -7.10 -33.34 -0.51
C CYS A 84 -8.61 -33.58 -0.34
N GLY A 85 -9.03 -34.82 -0.06
CA GLY A 85 -10.43 -35.14 0.22
C GLY A 85 -10.97 -34.45 1.47
N LEU A 86 -10.18 -34.39 2.54
CA LEU A 86 -10.53 -33.67 3.77
C LEU A 86 -10.66 -32.15 3.52
N LEU A 87 -9.71 -31.56 2.78
CA LEU A 87 -9.78 -30.14 2.41
C LEU A 87 -10.93 -29.86 1.45
N LEU A 88 -11.19 -30.74 0.49
CA LEU A 88 -12.34 -30.67 -0.42
C LEU A 88 -13.65 -30.63 0.38
N ALA A 89 -13.81 -31.53 1.34
CA ALA A 89 -14.98 -31.56 2.21
C ALA A 89 -15.07 -30.30 3.08
N ALA A 90 -13.97 -29.82 3.66
CA ALA A 90 -13.96 -28.59 4.45
C ALA A 90 -14.39 -27.36 3.62
N PHE A 91 -13.80 -27.17 2.44
CA PHE A 91 -14.14 -26.07 1.54
C PHE A 91 -15.56 -26.22 0.96
N GLY A 92 -15.94 -27.42 0.53
CA GLY A 92 -17.27 -27.71 -0.03
C GLY A 92 -18.40 -27.55 0.99
N LEU A 93 -18.23 -28.10 2.20
CA LEU A 93 -19.20 -27.91 3.29
C LEU A 93 -19.29 -26.44 3.69
N SER A 94 -18.20 -25.67 3.64
CA SER A 94 -18.24 -24.23 3.93
C SER A 94 -19.06 -23.42 2.92
N LEU A 95 -19.21 -23.91 1.67
CA LEU A 95 -20.08 -23.27 0.67
C LEU A 95 -21.57 -23.53 0.94
N LYS A 96 -21.91 -24.61 1.65
CA LYS A 96 -23.29 -24.99 1.98
C LYS A 96 -23.69 -24.51 3.38
N PHE A 97 -22.79 -24.59 4.35
CA PHE A 97 -23.06 -24.33 5.77
C PHE A 97 -22.20 -23.16 6.29
N GLY A 98 -22.71 -21.94 6.08
CA GLY A 98 -22.11 -20.70 6.60
C GLY A 98 -21.23 -19.94 5.59
N PRO A 99 -20.41 -18.98 6.07
CA PRO A 99 -19.52 -18.23 5.19
C PRO A 99 -18.40 -19.15 4.67
N PRO A 100 -18.04 -19.06 3.37
CA PRO A 100 -16.93 -19.81 2.78
C PRO A 100 -15.62 -19.61 3.55
N ILE A 101 -14.74 -20.61 3.57
CA ILE A 101 -13.45 -20.53 4.30
C ILE A 101 -12.64 -19.28 3.90
N ILE A 102 -12.59 -18.95 2.62
CA ILE A 102 -11.86 -17.77 2.13
C ILE A 102 -12.48 -16.47 2.65
N GLU A 103 -13.81 -16.42 2.80
CA GLU A 103 -14.48 -15.27 3.40
C GLU A 103 -14.12 -15.14 4.88
N ARG A 104 -14.12 -16.24 5.64
CA ARG A 104 -13.72 -16.22 7.06
C ARG A 104 -12.31 -15.69 7.23
N ILE A 105 -11.38 -16.13 6.40
CA ILE A 105 -9.98 -15.63 6.40
C ILE A 105 -9.96 -14.14 6.05
N ALA A 106 -10.72 -13.70 5.05
CA ALA A 106 -10.79 -12.29 4.68
C ALA A 106 -11.36 -11.41 5.82
N ARG A 107 -12.36 -11.91 6.56
CA ARG A 107 -12.97 -11.20 7.70
C ARG A 107 -12.06 -11.02 8.91
N VAL A 108 -11.00 -11.81 9.03
CA VAL A 108 -9.96 -11.59 10.06
C VAL A 108 -9.23 -10.27 9.83
N SER A 109 -9.05 -9.86 8.57
CA SER A 109 -8.39 -8.59 8.23
C SER A 109 -9.38 -7.45 8.01
N GLU A 110 -10.54 -7.71 7.40
CA GLU A 110 -11.60 -6.74 7.14
C GLU A 110 -12.95 -7.31 7.64
N PRO A 111 -13.36 -7.01 8.90
CA PRO A 111 -14.58 -7.56 9.49
C PRO A 111 -15.83 -7.34 8.63
N ASP A 112 -15.94 -6.15 8.05
CA ASP A 112 -17.08 -5.73 7.20
C ASP A 112 -16.73 -5.79 5.71
N LEU A 113 -16.78 -7.00 5.16
CA LEU A 113 -16.58 -7.23 3.72
C LEU A 113 -17.78 -6.71 2.89
N PRO A 114 -17.55 -5.88 1.87
CA PRO A 114 -18.63 -5.42 1.00
C PRO A 114 -19.25 -6.58 0.20
N PRO A 115 -20.54 -6.50 -0.21
CA PRO A 115 -21.25 -7.61 -0.86
C PRO A 115 -20.59 -8.14 -2.14
N VAL A 116 -19.88 -7.28 -2.87
CA VAL A 116 -19.10 -7.69 -4.05
C VAL A 116 -17.90 -8.56 -3.66
N ALA A 117 -17.23 -8.25 -2.55
CA ALA A 117 -16.11 -9.05 -2.03
C ALA A 117 -16.60 -10.40 -1.49
N VAL A 118 -17.78 -10.44 -0.85
CA VAL A 118 -18.44 -11.69 -0.42
C VAL A 118 -18.74 -12.62 -1.60
N ARG A 119 -19.26 -12.09 -2.71
CA ARG A 119 -19.49 -12.89 -3.93
C ARG A 119 -18.17 -13.40 -4.54
N TYR A 120 -17.11 -12.59 -4.48
CA TYR A 120 -15.78 -12.95 -4.95
C TYR A 120 -15.17 -14.09 -4.11
N THR A 121 -15.17 -13.99 -2.78
CA THR A 121 -14.61 -15.03 -1.89
C THR A 121 -15.31 -16.38 -2.08
N ARG A 122 -16.62 -16.38 -2.40
CA ARG A 122 -17.35 -17.60 -2.76
C ARG A 122 -16.86 -18.22 -4.06
N ARG A 123 -16.61 -17.42 -5.11
CA ARG A 123 -16.03 -17.91 -6.38
C ARG A 123 -14.63 -18.48 -6.19
N VAL A 124 -13.78 -17.80 -5.40
CA VAL A 124 -12.45 -18.29 -5.05
C VAL A 124 -12.53 -19.62 -4.29
N THR A 125 -13.50 -19.76 -3.37
CA THR A 125 -13.72 -21.04 -2.66
C THR A 125 -14.10 -22.16 -3.62
N TRP A 126 -14.90 -21.90 -4.66
CA TRP A 126 -15.18 -22.88 -5.72
C TRP A 126 -13.94 -23.28 -6.53
N VAL A 127 -13.03 -22.34 -6.81
CA VAL A 127 -11.75 -22.65 -7.47
C VAL A 127 -10.92 -23.60 -6.61
N TRP A 128 -10.87 -23.38 -5.29
CA TRP A 128 -10.21 -24.30 -4.36
C TRP A 128 -10.88 -25.68 -4.31
N VAL A 129 -12.21 -25.74 -4.30
CA VAL A 129 -12.94 -27.02 -4.37
C VAL A 129 -12.58 -27.78 -5.65
N ALA A 130 -12.61 -27.12 -6.81
CA ALA A 130 -12.23 -27.75 -8.08
C ALA A 130 -10.77 -28.23 -8.07
N PHE A 131 -9.86 -27.42 -7.53
CA PHE A 131 -8.45 -27.80 -7.38
C PHE A 131 -8.29 -29.03 -6.48
N PHE A 132 -8.90 -29.06 -5.29
CA PHE A 132 -8.77 -30.22 -4.39
C PHE A 132 -9.40 -31.48 -4.96
N ALA A 133 -10.50 -31.38 -5.71
CA ALA A 133 -11.10 -32.51 -6.39
C ALA A 133 -10.14 -33.07 -7.45
N LEU A 134 -9.67 -32.23 -8.37
CA LEU A 134 -8.75 -32.66 -9.43
C LEU A 134 -7.43 -33.19 -8.85
N ASN A 135 -6.83 -32.46 -7.90
CA ASN A 135 -5.56 -32.82 -7.31
C ASN A 135 -5.64 -34.11 -6.50
N GLY A 136 -6.71 -34.29 -5.71
CA GLY A 136 -6.96 -35.52 -4.96
C GLY A 136 -7.15 -36.72 -5.89
N THR A 137 -7.88 -36.54 -6.99
CA THR A 137 -8.05 -37.60 -7.99
C THR A 137 -6.73 -37.96 -8.66
N VAL A 138 -5.98 -36.99 -9.19
CA VAL A 138 -4.70 -37.28 -9.87
C VAL A 138 -3.69 -37.90 -8.91
N SER A 139 -3.61 -37.40 -7.66
CA SER A 139 -2.76 -37.99 -6.63
C SER A 139 -3.15 -39.44 -6.32
N GLY A 140 -4.45 -39.76 -6.26
CA GLY A 140 -4.95 -41.11 -6.03
C GLY A 140 -4.67 -42.05 -7.20
N LEU A 141 -4.85 -41.58 -8.43
CA LEU A 141 -4.52 -42.34 -9.65
C LEU A 141 -3.02 -42.67 -9.70
N LEU A 142 -2.16 -41.71 -9.35
CA LEU A 142 -0.72 -41.92 -9.25
C LEU A 142 -0.33 -42.83 -8.08
N ALA A 143 -1.09 -42.80 -6.98
CA ALA A 143 -0.86 -43.70 -5.86
C ALA A 143 -1.11 -45.15 -6.26
N GLU A 144 -2.19 -45.40 -6.99
CA GLU A 144 -2.65 -46.74 -7.40
C GLU A 144 -1.88 -47.31 -8.59
N TRP A 145 -1.61 -46.50 -9.61
CA TRP A 145 -1.08 -46.98 -10.90
C TRP A 145 0.23 -46.31 -11.32
N GLY A 146 0.65 -45.26 -10.62
CA GLY A 146 1.81 -44.47 -10.99
C GLY A 146 3.12 -45.05 -10.44
N PRO A 147 4.24 -44.90 -11.18
CA PRO A 147 5.57 -45.07 -10.61
C PRO A 147 5.78 -44.10 -9.43
N LEU A 148 6.53 -44.54 -8.41
CA LEU A 148 6.78 -43.72 -7.22
C LEU A 148 7.45 -42.37 -7.57
N SER A 149 8.31 -42.33 -8.58
CA SER A 149 8.95 -41.09 -9.05
C SER A 149 7.94 -40.07 -9.61
N TRP A 150 6.93 -40.53 -10.36
CA TRP A 150 5.87 -39.67 -10.90
C TRP A 150 4.96 -39.17 -9.78
N TRP A 151 4.61 -40.06 -8.84
CA TRP A 151 3.83 -39.69 -7.65
C TRP A 151 4.56 -38.64 -6.81
N THR A 152 5.87 -38.79 -6.59
CA THR A 152 6.69 -37.86 -5.81
C THR A 152 6.87 -36.53 -6.54
N PHE A 153 7.14 -36.54 -7.84
CA PHE A 153 7.23 -35.31 -8.64
C PHE A 153 5.92 -34.54 -8.61
N TYR A 154 4.79 -35.22 -8.82
CA TYR A 154 3.47 -34.60 -8.82
C TYR A 154 3.13 -33.99 -7.45
N ASN A 155 3.18 -34.80 -6.39
CA ASN A 155 2.76 -34.36 -5.05
C ASN A 155 3.80 -33.47 -4.36
N GLY A 156 5.08 -33.63 -4.67
CA GLY A 156 6.19 -32.91 -4.04
C GLY A 156 6.61 -31.63 -4.76
N ILE A 157 6.25 -31.46 -6.04
CA ILE A 157 6.62 -30.27 -6.81
C ILE A 157 5.38 -29.68 -7.50
N LEU A 158 4.78 -30.40 -8.45
CA LEU A 158 3.78 -29.83 -9.34
C LEU A 158 2.53 -29.33 -8.60
N ALA A 159 1.99 -30.13 -7.69
CA ALA A 159 0.81 -29.78 -6.88
C ALA A 159 1.07 -28.52 -6.04
N TYR A 160 2.25 -28.39 -5.45
CA TYR A 160 2.62 -27.20 -4.67
C TYR A 160 2.87 -25.98 -5.57
N SER A 161 3.44 -26.14 -6.76
CA SER A 161 3.59 -25.05 -7.73
C SER A 161 2.24 -24.50 -8.16
N VAL A 162 1.27 -25.36 -8.48
CA VAL A 162 -0.09 -24.95 -8.84
C VAL A 162 -0.80 -24.29 -7.66
N MET A 163 -0.69 -24.87 -6.47
CA MET A 163 -1.24 -24.29 -5.24
C MET A 163 -0.65 -22.89 -4.97
N GLY A 164 0.67 -22.73 -5.10
CA GLY A 164 1.36 -21.45 -4.97
C GLY A 164 0.89 -20.42 -6.01
N ALA A 165 0.74 -20.83 -7.27
CA ALA A 165 0.24 -19.98 -8.34
C ALA A 165 -1.21 -19.52 -8.08
N LEU A 166 -2.08 -20.41 -7.58
CA LEU A 166 -3.44 -20.07 -7.18
C LEU A 166 -3.45 -19.03 -6.04
N PHE A 167 -2.61 -19.20 -5.02
CA PHE A 167 -2.48 -18.21 -3.93
C PHE A 167 -1.99 -16.85 -4.43
N VAL A 168 -0.93 -16.83 -5.24
CA VAL A 168 -0.39 -15.58 -5.79
C VAL A 168 -1.42 -14.91 -6.71
N GLY A 169 -2.08 -15.68 -7.58
CA GLY A 169 -3.14 -15.18 -8.46
C GLY A 169 -4.31 -14.59 -7.68
N GLU A 170 -4.78 -15.28 -6.65
CA GLU A 170 -5.85 -14.80 -5.76
C GLU A 170 -5.43 -13.51 -5.05
N TRP A 171 -4.21 -13.43 -4.55
CA TRP A 171 -3.68 -12.23 -3.89
C TRP A 171 -3.64 -11.04 -4.86
N ILE A 172 -3.13 -11.23 -6.08
CA ILE A 172 -3.09 -10.17 -7.11
C ILE A 172 -4.51 -9.71 -7.45
N LEU A 173 -5.45 -10.65 -7.66
CA LEU A 173 -6.84 -10.34 -7.97
C LEU A 173 -7.53 -9.59 -6.83
N ARG A 174 -7.28 -9.99 -5.58
CA ARG A 174 -7.80 -9.31 -4.38
C ARG A 174 -7.30 -7.87 -4.31
N GLN A 175 -6.01 -7.63 -4.54
CA GLN A 175 -5.45 -6.28 -4.57
C GLN A 175 -6.08 -5.43 -5.69
N ARG A 176 -6.31 -6.00 -6.88
CA ARG A 176 -6.97 -5.31 -7.98
C ARG A 176 -8.43 -4.99 -7.67
N LEU A 177 -9.18 -5.94 -7.10
CA LEU A 177 -10.58 -5.75 -6.71
C LEU A 177 -10.70 -4.66 -5.65
N ARG A 178 -9.84 -4.67 -4.64
CA ARG A 178 -9.79 -3.64 -3.58
C ARG A 178 -9.58 -2.25 -4.17
N ARG A 179 -8.62 -2.10 -5.11
CA ARG A 179 -8.40 -0.83 -5.81
C ARG A 179 -9.66 -0.37 -6.56
N ARG A 180 -10.35 -1.27 -7.26
CA ARG A 180 -11.59 -0.91 -8.00
C ARG A 180 -12.74 -0.51 -7.09
N ILE A 181 -12.98 -1.27 -6.02
CA ILE A 181 -14.06 -0.97 -5.05
C ILE A 181 -13.81 0.39 -4.40
N ASN A 182 -12.56 0.69 -4.03
CA ASN A 182 -12.22 1.95 -3.37
C ASN A 182 -12.21 3.14 -4.35
N LYS A 183 -11.96 2.92 -5.64
CA LYS A 183 -11.90 3.99 -6.65
C LYS A 183 -13.28 4.47 -7.10
N ALA A 184 -14.26 3.57 -7.25
CA ALA A 184 -15.59 3.95 -7.76
C ALA A 184 -16.30 5.05 -6.93
N PRO A 185 -16.31 5.02 -5.58
CA PRO A 185 -16.83 6.12 -4.77
C PRO A 185 -16.06 7.43 -4.98
N MET A 186 -14.73 7.36 -5.18
CA MET A 186 -13.89 8.54 -5.40
C MET A 186 -14.10 9.16 -6.78
N ASP A 187 -14.32 8.35 -7.81
CA ASP A 187 -14.67 8.85 -9.15
C ASP A 187 -16.05 9.55 -9.11
N ALA A 188 -17.02 9.00 -8.38
CA ALA A 188 -18.33 9.63 -8.17
C ALA A 188 -18.21 10.94 -7.36
N ALA A 189 -17.39 10.96 -6.30
CA ALA A 189 -17.09 12.15 -5.53
C ALA A 189 -16.42 13.24 -6.38
N ALA A 190 -15.46 12.86 -7.23
CA ALA A 190 -14.80 13.78 -8.17
C ALA A 190 -15.79 14.38 -9.17
N ALA A 191 -16.73 13.57 -9.69
CA ALA A 191 -17.78 14.04 -10.58
C ALA A 191 -18.72 15.05 -9.90
N ARG A 192 -19.06 14.85 -8.62
CA ARG A 192 -19.83 15.84 -7.83
C ARG A 192 -19.03 17.13 -7.61
N LEU A 193 -17.76 17.01 -7.26
CA LEU A 193 -16.87 18.17 -7.07
C LEU A 193 -16.69 18.99 -8.34
N ALA A 194 -16.76 18.39 -9.53
CA ALA A 194 -16.66 19.11 -10.79
C ALA A 194 -17.77 20.16 -10.99
N SER A 195 -18.91 20.06 -10.28
CA SER A 195 -19.96 21.07 -10.30
C SER A 195 -19.76 22.20 -9.28
N HIS A 196 -18.75 22.11 -8.40
CA HIS A 196 -18.55 23.07 -7.32
C HIS A 196 -17.80 24.33 -7.82
N PRO A 197 -18.21 25.57 -7.49
CA PRO A 197 -17.60 26.79 -8.02
C PRO A 197 -16.10 26.95 -7.72
N TRP A 198 -15.63 26.32 -6.64
CA TRP A 198 -14.21 26.38 -6.22
C TRP A 198 -13.30 25.42 -7.00
N VAL A 199 -13.86 24.54 -7.82
CA VAL A 199 -13.15 23.44 -8.47
C VAL A 199 -13.12 23.69 -9.98
N SER A 200 -11.93 23.67 -10.57
CA SER A 200 -11.76 23.64 -12.03
C SER A 200 -11.59 22.21 -12.57
N GLY A 201 -11.19 21.27 -11.70
CA GLY A 201 -11.16 19.84 -11.98
C GLY A 201 -10.90 19.02 -10.71
N ALA A 202 -11.38 17.79 -10.66
CA ALA A 202 -11.15 16.89 -9.54
C ALA A 202 -10.82 15.48 -10.04
N ALA A 203 -9.93 14.79 -9.32
CA ALA A 203 -9.55 13.41 -9.60
C ALA A 203 -9.47 12.59 -8.31
N GLY A 204 -10.23 11.50 -8.27
CA GLY A 204 -10.24 10.55 -7.16
C GLY A 204 -9.09 9.55 -7.25
N GLY A 205 -8.51 9.19 -6.10
CA GLY A 205 -7.43 8.21 -6.02
C GLY A 205 -7.26 7.61 -4.63
N TYR A 206 -6.12 6.94 -4.41
CA TYR A 206 -5.86 6.22 -3.17
C TYR A 206 -4.44 6.46 -2.62
N ALA A 207 -4.37 7.00 -1.40
CA ALA A 207 -3.15 7.36 -0.69
C ALA A 207 -2.51 6.19 0.09
N GLY A 208 -2.65 4.97 -0.41
CA GLY A 208 -2.12 3.76 0.25
C GLY A 208 -2.75 3.52 1.63
N LYS A 209 -1.95 3.55 2.71
CA LYS A 209 -2.48 3.30 4.06
C LYS A 209 -3.36 4.44 4.60
N LEU A 210 -3.21 5.65 4.05
CA LEU A 210 -3.99 6.83 4.47
C LEU A 210 -5.42 6.81 3.92
N GLY A 211 -5.74 5.89 2.99
CA GLY A 211 -7.09 5.67 2.51
C GLY A 211 -7.43 6.44 1.22
N PRO A 212 -8.73 6.62 0.91
CA PRO A 212 -9.19 7.33 -0.27
C PRO A 212 -8.79 8.80 -0.23
N GLY A 213 -8.47 9.37 -1.39
CA GLY A 213 -8.04 10.76 -1.49
C GLY A 213 -8.54 11.45 -2.75
N MET A 214 -8.46 12.77 -2.73
CA MET A 214 -8.92 13.67 -3.78
C MET A 214 -7.81 14.65 -4.15
N VAL A 215 -7.53 14.75 -5.44
CA VAL A 215 -6.72 15.83 -6.03
C VAL A 215 -7.67 16.83 -6.65
N VAL A 216 -7.57 18.09 -6.23
CA VAL A 216 -8.46 19.17 -6.69
C VAL A 216 -7.64 20.27 -7.35
N ALA A 217 -7.94 20.53 -8.62
CA ALA A 217 -7.51 21.75 -9.28
C ALA A 217 -8.46 22.89 -8.87
N LEU A 218 -7.90 23.95 -8.27
CA LEU A 218 -8.71 25.07 -7.79
C LEU A 218 -9.02 26.05 -8.92
N SER A 219 -10.27 26.49 -8.98
CA SER A 219 -10.66 27.65 -9.78
C SER A 219 -10.12 28.95 -9.17
N PRO A 220 -10.17 30.10 -9.87
CA PRO A 220 -9.82 31.39 -9.28
C PRO A 220 -10.61 31.69 -8.00
N VAL A 221 -11.91 31.37 -7.99
CA VAL A 221 -12.78 31.53 -6.81
C VAL A 221 -12.36 30.58 -5.68
N GLY A 222 -12.02 29.34 -6.01
CA GLY A 222 -11.51 28.37 -5.05
C GLY A 222 -10.18 28.78 -4.41
N ARG A 223 -9.30 29.41 -5.19
CA ARG A 223 -8.07 30.01 -4.66
C ARG A 223 -8.39 31.14 -3.69
N THR A 224 -9.33 32.03 -4.01
CA THR A 224 -9.78 33.06 -3.07
C THR A 224 -10.36 32.44 -1.79
N ALA A 225 -11.13 31.36 -1.90
CA ALA A 225 -11.66 30.63 -0.75
C ALA A 225 -10.53 30.05 0.12
N LEU A 226 -9.50 29.44 -0.49
CA LEU A 226 -8.30 28.97 0.23
C LEU A 226 -7.61 30.10 1.00
N LEU A 227 -7.52 31.30 0.43
CA LEU A 227 -6.89 32.44 1.10
C LEU A 227 -7.72 33.01 2.25
N ARG A 228 -9.05 32.80 2.24
CA ARG A 228 -9.99 33.36 3.22
C ARG A 228 -10.31 32.40 4.36
N HIS A 229 -10.40 31.11 4.06
CA HIS A 229 -10.84 30.05 4.97
C HIS A 229 -9.73 29.04 5.25
N GLY A 230 -8.58 29.22 4.62
CA GLY A 230 -7.45 28.31 4.71
C GLY A 230 -7.75 26.88 4.26
N ARG A 231 -6.82 25.98 4.58
CA ARG A 231 -6.89 24.58 4.13
C ARG A 231 -8.05 23.83 4.81
N ALA A 232 -8.25 24.03 6.11
CA ALA A 232 -9.27 23.32 6.87
C ALA A 232 -10.68 23.68 6.40
N GLY A 233 -10.97 24.98 6.22
CA GLY A 233 -12.26 25.43 5.70
C GLY A 233 -12.53 24.92 4.28
N LEU A 234 -11.50 24.93 3.42
CA LEU A 234 -11.61 24.40 2.06
C LEU A 234 -11.92 22.90 2.05
N VAL A 235 -11.21 22.10 2.85
CA VAL A 235 -11.44 20.65 2.98
C VAL A 235 -12.82 20.35 3.54
N ASN A 236 -13.30 21.14 4.51
CA ASN A 236 -14.62 20.93 5.09
C ASN A 236 -15.74 21.16 4.06
N GLU A 237 -15.73 22.29 3.33
CA GLU A 237 -16.74 22.59 2.31
C GLU A 237 -16.72 21.55 1.19
N LEU A 238 -15.54 21.30 0.61
CA LEU A 238 -15.41 20.34 -0.49
C LEU A 238 -15.72 18.91 -0.03
N GLY A 239 -15.38 18.56 1.21
CA GLY A 239 -15.70 17.26 1.78
C GLY A 239 -17.19 17.02 1.89
N GLN A 240 -17.97 18.01 2.34
CA GLN A 240 -19.43 17.93 2.42
C GLN A 240 -20.04 17.77 1.02
N HIS A 241 -19.58 18.57 0.04
CA HIS A 241 -20.06 18.46 -1.35
C HIS A 241 -19.66 17.13 -2.02
N ALA A 242 -18.45 16.63 -1.73
CA ALA A 242 -17.93 15.38 -2.27
C ALA A 242 -18.69 14.16 -1.73
N ALA A 243 -19.05 14.15 -0.44
CA ALA A 243 -19.80 13.06 0.17
C ALA A 243 -21.18 12.88 -0.47
N GLY A 244 -21.93 13.98 -0.68
CA GLY A 244 -23.33 13.89 -1.10
C GLY A 244 -24.13 13.02 -0.13
N ASP A 245 -24.94 12.10 -0.67
CA ASP A 245 -25.73 11.14 0.13
C ASP A 245 -24.96 9.84 0.50
N ASP A 246 -23.72 9.67 0.04
CA ASP A 246 -22.93 8.45 0.21
C ASP A 246 -21.70 8.68 1.10
N ALA A 247 -21.74 8.19 2.33
CA ALA A 247 -20.64 8.31 3.28
C ALA A 247 -19.31 7.69 2.77
N LEU A 248 -19.37 6.67 1.90
CA LEU A 248 -18.17 6.03 1.32
C LEU A 248 -17.43 6.93 0.33
N SER A 249 -18.07 8.04 -0.09
CA SER A 249 -17.51 9.00 -1.02
C SER A 249 -16.73 10.13 -0.32
N THR A 250 -16.44 10.02 0.97
CA THR A 250 -15.71 11.05 1.74
C THR A 250 -14.19 10.88 1.57
N PRO A 251 -13.47 11.83 0.94
CA PRO A 251 -12.02 11.74 0.80
C PRO A 251 -11.31 12.06 2.13
N LEU A 252 -10.31 11.25 2.49
CA LEU A 252 -9.51 11.45 3.71
C LEU A 252 -8.23 12.23 3.45
N VAL A 253 -7.66 12.08 2.26
CA VAL A 253 -6.43 12.77 1.83
C VAL A 253 -6.76 13.79 0.75
N TRP A 254 -6.25 15.01 0.90
CA TRP A 254 -6.53 16.11 -0.02
C TRP A 254 -5.23 16.72 -0.57
N ARG A 255 -5.18 16.92 -1.89
CA ARG A 255 -4.11 17.65 -2.58
C ARG A 255 -4.72 18.77 -3.40
N PHE A 256 -4.12 19.96 -3.34
CA PHE A 256 -4.61 21.14 -4.07
C PHE A 256 -3.57 21.56 -5.09
N VAL A 257 -3.99 21.66 -6.36
CA VAL A 257 -3.10 21.90 -7.50
C VAL A 257 -3.67 23.00 -8.40
N HIS A 258 -2.82 23.57 -9.25
CA HIS A 258 -3.26 24.54 -10.25
C HIS A 258 -3.91 23.86 -11.46
N ALA A 259 -3.39 22.69 -11.85
CA ALA A 259 -3.91 21.86 -12.93
C ALA A 259 -3.90 20.40 -12.47
N LEU A 260 -4.87 19.62 -12.94
CA LEU A 260 -4.91 18.19 -12.64
C LEU A 260 -3.68 17.49 -13.24
N PRO A 261 -3.05 16.57 -12.50
CA PRO A 261 -2.02 15.71 -13.08
C PRO A 261 -2.64 14.71 -14.05
N GLU A 262 -1.81 14.03 -14.82
CA GLU A 262 -2.23 12.88 -15.61
C GLU A 262 -2.90 11.81 -14.72
N PRO A 263 -3.92 11.08 -15.20
CA PRO A 263 -4.63 10.08 -14.40
C PRO A 263 -3.73 9.00 -13.78
N ALA A 264 -2.57 8.74 -14.39
CA ALA A 264 -1.58 7.79 -13.90
C ALA A 264 -0.86 8.27 -12.63
N ASP A 265 -0.77 9.59 -12.41
CA ASP A 265 0.04 10.21 -11.36
C ASP A 265 -0.77 10.61 -10.12
N VAL A 266 -2.11 10.55 -10.19
CA VAL A 266 -3.02 10.92 -9.08
C VAL A 266 -2.68 10.16 -7.79
N ASP A 267 -2.55 8.84 -7.85
CA ASP A 267 -2.22 8.01 -6.69
C ASP A 267 -0.79 8.26 -6.17
N ALA A 268 0.14 8.61 -7.06
CA ALA A 268 1.50 8.96 -6.67
C ALA A 268 1.53 10.29 -5.91
N LEU A 269 0.82 11.31 -6.41
CA LEU A 269 0.69 12.61 -5.78
C LEU A 269 -0.01 12.52 -4.40
N LEU A 270 -1.06 11.71 -4.28
CA LEU A 270 -1.77 11.49 -3.02
C LEU A 270 -0.89 10.81 -1.95
N ARG A 271 0.09 10.00 -2.36
CA ARG A 271 1.03 9.33 -1.45
C ARG A 271 2.25 10.18 -1.11
N ALA A 272 2.61 11.12 -1.97
CA ALA A 272 3.76 11.98 -1.76
C ALA A 272 3.53 12.92 -0.56
N PRO A 273 4.58 13.25 0.21
CA PRO A 273 4.48 14.28 1.23
C PRO A 273 4.08 15.63 0.63
N LEU A 274 3.50 16.51 1.45
CA LEU A 274 3.23 17.88 1.01
C LEU A 274 4.55 18.59 0.63
N PRO A 275 4.56 19.46 -0.38
CA PRO A 275 5.76 20.16 -0.80
C PRO A 275 6.31 21.02 0.35
N ALA A 276 7.62 21.03 0.54
CA ALA A 276 8.31 21.89 1.52
C ALA A 276 9.01 23.09 0.87
N THR A 277 9.08 23.13 -0.46
CA THR A 277 9.78 24.14 -1.25
C THR A 277 8.91 24.65 -2.39
N ALA A 278 9.23 25.84 -2.92
CA ALA A 278 8.64 26.34 -4.15
C ALA A 278 9.01 25.46 -5.36
N THR A 279 8.16 25.51 -6.39
CA THR A 279 8.45 24.93 -7.70
C THR A 279 9.22 25.95 -8.52
N VAL A 280 10.36 25.55 -9.10
CA VAL A 280 11.12 26.40 -10.03
C VAL A 280 10.50 26.29 -11.41
N LEU A 281 10.01 27.41 -11.95
CA LEU A 281 9.42 27.50 -13.29
C LEU A 281 10.47 27.84 -14.35
N ASP A 282 11.39 28.75 -14.01
CA ASP A 282 12.49 29.19 -14.87
C ASP A 282 13.70 29.56 -14.00
N GLU A 283 14.90 29.36 -14.55
CA GLU A 283 16.16 29.70 -13.91
C GLU A 283 17.09 30.29 -14.97
N ARG A 284 17.62 31.48 -14.69
CA ARG A 284 18.57 32.16 -15.58
C ARG A 284 19.63 32.92 -14.81
N ARG A 285 20.77 33.13 -15.46
CA ARG A 285 21.88 33.93 -14.94
C ARG A 285 22.08 35.16 -15.83
N ASP A 286 22.11 36.32 -15.20
CA ASP A 286 22.35 37.62 -15.82
C ASP A 286 23.56 38.29 -15.15
N GLY A 287 24.74 38.06 -15.74
CA GLY A 287 26.03 38.43 -15.15
C GLY A 287 26.25 37.78 -13.77
N ASP A 288 26.37 38.61 -12.74
CA ASP A 288 26.53 38.21 -11.34
C ASP A 288 25.21 37.99 -10.60
N THR A 289 24.10 38.06 -11.34
CA THR A 289 22.75 37.91 -10.79
C THR A 289 22.16 36.57 -11.21
N HIS A 290 21.70 35.77 -10.25
CA HIS A 290 20.90 34.58 -10.52
C HIS A 290 19.43 34.89 -10.28
N VAL A 291 18.58 34.54 -11.24
CA VAL A 291 17.15 34.84 -11.21
C VAL A 291 16.36 33.55 -11.36
N PHE A 292 15.43 33.34 -10.43
CA PHE A 292 14.50 32.21 -10.43
C PHE A 292 13.07 32.74 -10.52
N GLU A 293 12.29 32.20 -11.45
CA GLU A 293 10.84 32.33 -11.42
C GLU A 293 10.28 31.15 -10.64
N LEU A 294 9.61 31.43 -9.52
CA LEU A 294 9.13 30.44 -8.57
C LEU A 294 7.60 30.47 -8.49
N GLU A 295 6.99 29.31 -8.32
CA GLU A 295 5.57 29.17 -7.97
C GLU A 295 5.45 28.50 -6.61
N LEU A 296 4.67 29.12 -5.72
CA LEU A 296 4.39 28.57 -4.40
C LEU A 296 3.24 27.56 -4.53
N PRO A 297 3.45 26.26 -4.26
CA PRO A 297 2.39 25.26 -4.33
C PRO A 297 1.19 25.64 -3.45
N LEU A 298 -0.03 25.38 -3.93
CA LEU A 298 -1.25 25.70 -3.18
C LEU A 298 -1.33 24.95 -1.84
N ASP A 299 -0.75 23.76 -1.77
CA ASP A 299 -0.73 22.89 -0.59
C ASP A 299 0.65 22.75 0.06
N LEU A 300 1.53 23.74 -0.11
CA LEU A 300 2.82 23.81 0.57
C LEU A 300 2.63 23.56 2.08
N ALA A 301 3.47 22.70 2.66
CA ALA A 301 3.27 22.14 4.00
C ALA A 301 3.08 23.20 5.09
N CYS A 302 3.84 24.30 5.03
CA CYS A 302 3.76 25.36 6.05
C CYS A 302 2.42 26.10 6.05
N PHE A 303 1.67 26.13 4.94
CA PHE A 303 0.38 26.81 4.88
C PHE A 303 -0.71 26.12 5.70
N ALA A 304 -0.53 24.84 6.03
CA ALA A 304 -1.46 24.14 6.91
C ALA A 304 -1.41 24.67 8.35
N GLU A 305 -0.25 25.19 8.77
CA GLU A 305 -0.01 25.60 10.16
C GLU A 305 0.18 27.11 10.31
N HIS A 306 0.49 27.84 9.24
CA HIS A 306 0.89 29.24 9.29
C HIS A 306 0.18 30.11 8.24
N PHE A 307 -0.97 30.71 8.53
CA PHE A 307 -1.86 30.44 9.66
C PHE A 307 -3.10 29.68 9.16
N PRO A 308 -3.79 28.91 10.03
CA PRO A 308 -4.91 28.06 9.60
C PRO A 308 -5.96 28.77 8.76
N ASP A 309 -6.31 30.03 9.07
CA ASP A 309 -7.32 30.82 8.33
C ASP A 309 -6.73 31.91 7.41
N ALA A 310 -5.41 32.08 7.45
CA ALA A 310 -4.69 33.10 6.69
C ALA A 310 -3.32 32.55 6.25
N PRO A 311 -3.29 31.61 5.29
CA PRO A 311 -2.08 30.92 4.90
C PRO A 311 -1.07 31.91 4.29
N VAL A 312 0.14 31.93 4.87
CA VAL A 312 1.21 32.86 4.49
C VAL A 312 2.58 32.23 4.70
N LEU A 313 3.50 32.47 3.77
CA LEU A 313 4.84 31.88 3.81
C LEU A 313 5.66 32.57 4.90
N PRO A 314 6.10 31.84 5.94
CA PRO A 314 6.89 32.44 7.01
C PRO A 314 8.19 33.04 6.50
N GLY A 315 8.61 34.16 7.09
CA GLY A 315 9.85 34.84 6.71
C GLY A 315 11.10 33.94 6.87
N VAL A 316 11.11 33.09 7.90
CA VAL A 316 12.17 32.08 8.11
C VAL A 316 12.24 31.08 6.96
N VAL A 317 11.11 30.67 6.40
CA VAL A 317 11.08 29.74 5.25
C VAL A 317 11.59 30.44 3.98
N GLN A 318 11.25 31.72 3.77
CA GLN A 318 11.79 32.51 2.65
C GLN A 318 13.33 32.57 2.70
N VAL A 319 13.90 32.81 3.89
CA VAL A 319 15.36 32.85 4.08
C VAL A 319 15.99 31.46 3.90
N ALA A 320 15.36 30.41 4.44
CA ALA A 320 15.85 29.04 4.26
C ALA A 320 15.92 28.66 2.77
N TRP A 321 14.89 29.00 1.99
CA TRP A 321 14.90 28.78 0.54
C TRP A 321 16.01 29.56 -0.15
N VAL A 322 16.23 30.84 0.21
CA VAL A 322 17.33 31.64 -0.33
C VAL A 322 18.68 30.96 -0.11
N VAL A 323 18.93 30.48 1.11
CA VAL A 323 20.18 29.81 1.46
C VAL A 323 20.34 28.50 0.68
N ASP A 324 19.28 27.70 0.54
CA ASP A 324 19.33 26.44 -0.22
C ASP A 324 19.51 26.68 -1.73
N PHE A 325 18.82 27.66 -2.32
CA PHE A 325 18.99 28.03 -3.72
C PHE A 325 20.39 28.58 -3.99
N ALA A 326 20.91 29.45 -3.12
CA ALA A 326 22.26 29.96 -3.23
C ALA A 326 23.31 28.84 -3.11
N ALA A 327 23.17 27.95 -2.12
CA ALA A 327 24.14 26.88 -1.90
C ALA A 327 24.21 25.93 -3.11
N SER A 328 23.05 25.57 -3.65
CA SER A 328 22.98 24.63 -4.79
C SER A 328 23.38 25.22 -6.14
N ARG A 329 23.38 26.56 -6.31
CA ARG A 329 23.66 27.22 -7.62
C ARG A 329 24.88 28.12 -7.65
N LEU A 330 25.23 28.71 -6.52
CA LEU A 330 26.32 29.66 -6.35
C LEU A 330 27.50 29.07 -5.56
N GLY A 331 27.37 27.82 -5.09
CA GLY A 331 28.40 27.15 -4.28
C GLY A 331 28.57 27.76 -2.90
N THR A 332 27.55 28.46 -2.38
CA THR A 332 27.64 29.11 -1.07
C THR A 332 27.47 28.12 0.09
N PRO A 333 27.98 28.45 1.28
CA PRO A 333 27.65 27.73 2.50
C PRO A 333 26.14 27.73 2.80
N LYS A 334 25.67 26.68 3.47
CA LYS A 334 24.27 26.56 3.94
C LYS A 334 24.03 27.21 5.31
N THR A 335 25.04 27.81 5.92
CA THR A 335 24.93 28.46 7.23
C THR A 335 24.90 29.98 7.07
N CYS A 336 23.83 30.57 7.61
CA CYS A 336 23.64 32.02 7.66
C CYS A 336 23.93 32.50 9.09
N ARG A 337 24.95 33.35 9.26
CA ARG A 337 25.37 33.88 10.57
C ARG A 337 24.57 35.10 11.01
N ALA A 338 24.17 35.94 10.06
CA ALA A 338 23.43 37.16 10.34
C ALA A 338 22.57 37.58 9.14
N ILE A 339 21.48 38.28 9.44
CA ILE A 339 20.57 38.87 8.45
C ILE A 339 20.61 40.39 8.65
N ASP A 340 21.09 41.13 7.65
CA ASP A 340 21.17 42.58 7.66
C ASP A 340 20.02 43.18 6.83
N GLY A 341 19.26 44.10 7.44
CA GLY A 341 18.29 44.92 6.72
C GLY A 341 17.09 44.16 6.14
N MET A 342 16.61 43.12 6.83
CA MET A 342 15.43 42.35 6.41
C MET A 342 14.20 43.25 6.30
N LYS A 343 13.56 43.25 5.13
CA LYS A 343 12.30 43.96 4.89
C LYS A 343 11.25 43.00 4.34
N PHE A 344 10.09 42.96 4.96
CA PHE A 344 8.88 42.29 4.44
C PHE A 344 7.86 43.36 4.08
N GLN A 345 7.61 43.54 2.79
CA GLN A 345 6.70 44.57 2.26
C GLN A 345 5.37 43.96 1.82
N ARG A 346 5.37 42.70 1.35
CA ARG A 346 4.16 41.97 0.96
C ARG A 346 4.19 40.53 1.47
N LEU A 347 3.01 40.00 1.70
CA LEU A 347 2.82 38.60 2.08
C LEU A 347 2.88 37.71 0.85
N LEU A 348 3.52 36.54 0.99
CA LEU A 348 3.49 35.48 -0.01
C LEU A 348 2.47 34.42 0.41
N ARG A 349 1.57 34.09 -0.51
CA ARG A 349 0.38 33.28 -0.28
C ARG A 349 0.35 32.06 -1.21
N PRO A 350 -0.50 31.06 -0.92
CA PRO A 350 -0.71 29.91 -1.80
C PRO A 350 -0.93 30.30 -3.27
N GLY A 351 -0.14 29.70 -4.16
CA GLY A 351 -0.22 29.88 -5.61
C GLY A 351 0.45 31.16 -6.15
N ASP A 352 1.13 31.93 -5.30
CA ASP A 352 1.83 33.12 -5.78
C ASP A 352 3.00 32.74 -6.68
N ARG A 353 3.17 33.53 -7.73
CA ARG A 353 4.35 33.50 -8.59
C ARG A 353 5.26 34.65 -8.21
N VAL A 354 6.53 34.34 -7.98
CA VAL A 354 7.53 35.30 -7.50
C VAL A 354 8.84 35.12 -8.22
N ARG A 355 9.50 36.24 -8.48
CA ARG A 355 10.88 36.27 -8.94
C ARG A 355 11.81 36.38 -7.74
N LEU A 356 12.69 35.41 -7.56
CA LEU A 356 13.80 35.47 -6.61
C LEU A 356 15.07 35.87 -7.35
N THR A 357 15.71 36.94 -6.88
CA THR A 357 17.00 37.41 -7.38
C THR A 357 18.07 37.21 -6.32
N LEU A 358 19.19 36.57 -6.67
CA LEU A 358 20.34 36.33 -5.81
C LEU A 358 21.59 36.98 -6.39
N ARG A 359 22.36 37.67 -5.54
CA ARG A 359 23.68 38.23 -5.88
C ARG A 359 24.66 37.91 -4.75
N HIS A 360 25.73 37.21 -5.08
CA HIS A 360 26.74 36.79 -4.10
C HIS A 360 28.02 37.60 -4.28
N ASP A 361 28.40 38.34 -3.24
CA ASP A 361 29.68 39.01 -3.10
C ASP A 361 30.61 38.07 -2.31
N VAL A 362 31.45 37.34 -3.05
CA VAL A 362 32.36 36.33 -2.50
C VAL A 362 33.41 36.96 -1.58
N GLU A 363 33.94 38.13 -1.95
CA GLU A 363 34.99 38.82 -1.18
C GLU A 363 34.49 39.25 0.20
N ARG A 364 33.22 39.68 0.28
CA ARG A 364 32.60 40.12 1.54
C ARG A 364 31.79 39.05 2.25
N GLY A 365 31.68 37.84 1.69
CA GLY A 365 30.85 36.76 2.21
C GLY A 365 29.38 37.16 2.37
N ARG A 366 28.87 38.00 1.44
CA ARG A 366 27.54 38.61 1.51
C ARG A 366 26.67 38.14 0.36
N LEU A 367 25.49 37.63 0.69
CA LEU A 367 24.47 37.24 -0.28
C LEU A 367 23.29 38.20 -0.18
N HIS A 368 23.05 38.99 -1.22
CA HIS A 368 21.83 39.78 -1.34
C HIS A 368 20.73 38.95 -2.01
N PHE A 369 19.53 38.99 -1.45
CA PHE A 369 18.34 38.45 -2.10
C PHE A 369 17.20 39.46 -2.18
N ALA A 370 16.39 39.32 -3.22
CA ALA A 370 15.13 40.05 -3.37
C ALA A 370 14.06 39.15 -3.99
N TYR A 371 12.91 39.05 -3.33
CA TYR A 371 11.67 38.52 -3.87
C TYR A 371 10.81 39.66 -4.43
N GLN A 372 10.27 39.44 -5.63
CA GLN A 372 9.36 40.35 -6.32
C GLN A 372 8.14 39.58 -6.84
N SER A 373 6.98 40.20 -6.89
CA SER A 373 5.78 39.66 -7.55
C SER A 373 5.33 40.64 -8.61
N GLY A 374 5.51 40.28 -9.88
CA GLY A 374 5.54 41.26 -10.98
C GLY A 374 6.63 42.29 -10.72
N ASP A 375 6.26 43.58 -10.76
CA ASP A 375 7.18 44.69 -10.48
C ASP A 375 7.20 45.12 -9.00
N ALA A 376 6.35 44.52 -8.16
CA ALA A 376 6.22 44.94 -6.77
C ALA A 376 7.20 44.18 -5.86
N PRO A 377 7.96 44.88 -4.99
CA PRO A 377 8.85 44.24 -4.04
C PRO A 377 8.06 43.48 -2.96
N VAL A 378 8.53 42.29 -2.62
CA VAL A 378 7.92 41.43 -1.59
C VAL A 378 8.79 41.42 -0.35
N SER A 379 10.03 40.94 -0.47
CA SER A 379 10.98 40.89 0.64
C SER A 379 12.41 40.94 0.11
N SER A 380 13.32 41.46 0.92
CA SER A 380 14.73 41.57 0.55
C SER A 380 15.62 41.70 1.78
N ALA A 381 16.84 41.17 1.72
CA ALA A 381 17.86 41.38 2.73
C ALA A 381 19.26 41.05 2.22
N HIS A 382 20.26 41.32 3.06
CA HIS A 382 21.60 40.78 2.90
C HIS A 382 21.85 39.72 3.97
N LEU A 383 22.30 38.54 3.55
CA LEU A 383 22.69 37.44 4.42
C LEU A 383 24.21 37.44 4.52
N ARG A 384 24.73 37.32 5.75
CA ARG A 384 26.16 37.03 5.98
C ARG A 384 26.33 35.53 6.08
N LEU A 385 27.00 34.96 5.09
CA LEU A 385 27.26 33.53 5.04
C LEU A 385 28.53 33.24 5.81
N GLU A 386 28.60 32.05 6.40
CA GLU A 386 29.80 31.60 7.09
C GLU A 386 30.96 31.44 6.09
N GLY A 387 32.14 32.02 6.36
CA GLY A 387 33.28 31.81 5.47
C GLY A 387 33.59 30.31 5.34
N SER A 388 33.85 29.84 4.12
CA SER A 388 34.48 28.54 3.91
C SER A 388 35.91 28.62 4.47
N HIS A 389 36.09 28.35 5.76
CA HIS A 389 37.41 28.03 6.26
C HIS A 389 37.81 26.70 5.62
N GLY A 390 38.74 26.78 4.67
CA GLY A 390 39.47 25.63 4.15
C GLY A 390 40.38 25.00 5.19
#